data_AF-A0A9D6ICU7-F1
#
_entry.id   AF-A0A9D6ICU7-F1
#
_cell.length_a   1.000
_cell.length_b   1.000
_cell.length_c   1.000
_cell.angle_alpha   90.00
_cell.angle_beta   90.00
_cell.angle_gamma   90.00
#
_symmetry.space_group_name_H-M   'P 1'
#
loop_
_entity.id
_entity.type
_entity.pdbx_description
1 polymer ?
#
loop_
_entity_poly.entity_id
_entity_poly.type
_entity_poly.pdbx_seq_one_letter_code
_entity_poly.pdbx_strand_id
1 'polypeptide(L)'
;MIRAAPLGLCVLLALAGCKSEKDFIQLARDQRAAWNETADILATIKDEKSMARAKEAFAAKLKDFEAISQRAQALGPPPEGAVARLRDEEFLIRDAFSRLTMEAERVSKLPGGEEFLKQYRSRSQNLFKAVKP
;
A
#
# COMPACT_ATOMS: atom_id res chain seq x y z
N MET A 1 -40.13 -26.57 38.77
CA MET A 1 -39.97 -26.76 37.31
C MET A 1 -39.93 -25.38 36.66
N ILE A 2 -38.75 -24.84 36.40
CA ILE A 2 -38.55 -23.55 35.75
C ILE A 2 -38.23 -23.86 34.29
N ARG A 3 -39.13 -23.50 33.37
CA ARG A 3 -38.90 -23.64 31.92
C ARG A 3 -38.29 -22.35 31.39
N ALA A 4 -37.18 -22.54 30.70
CA ALA A 4 -36.25 -21.54 30.20
C ALA A 4 -36.90 -20.57 29.18
N ALA A 5 -36.58 -19.28 29.33
CA ALA A 5 -36.62 -18.33 28.24
C ALA A 5 -35.33 -18.48 27.41
N PRO A 6 -35.37 -18.51 26.06
CA PRO A 6 -34.14 -18.47 25.27
C PRO A 6 -33.59 -17.04 25.31
N LEU A 7 -32.79 -16.78 26.35
CA LEU A 7 -31.79 -15.70 26.42
C LEU A 7 -30.68 -16.00 25.41
N GLY A 8 -31.02 -16.01 24.12
CA GLY A 8 -30.19 -16.57 23.06
C GLY A 8 -30.23 -15.79 21.76
N LEU A 9 -30.43 -14.48 21.80
CA LEU A 9 -30.48 -13.65 20.58
C LEU A 9 -29.92 -12.22 20.74
N CYS A 10 -29.00 -11.97 21.67
CA CYS A 10 -28.36 -10.65 21.82
C CYS A 10 -26.82 -10.67 21.86
N VAL A 11 -26.16 -11.76 21.47
CA VAL A 11 -24.67 -11.87 21.52
C VAL A 11 -24.06 -12.05 20.13
N LEU A 12 -24.60 -11.41 19.10
CA LEU A 12 -23.99 -11.40 17.75
C LEU A 12 -23.82 -10.00 17.13
N LEU A 13 -24.09 -8.91 17.87
CA LEU A 13 -23.92 -7.53 17.38
C LEU A 13 -22.76 -6.77 18.06
N ALA A 14 -21.97 -7.41 18.91
CA ALA A 14 -20.85 -6.77 19.63
C ALA A 14 -19.44 -7.13 19.09
N LEU A 15 -19.34 -7.78 17.93
CA LEU A 15 -18.07 -8.05 17.24
C LEU A 15 -17.94 -7.32 15.90
N ALA A 16 -18.80 -6.33 15.64
CA ALA A 16 -18.45 -5.25 14.74
C ALA A 16 -17.37 -4.41 15.43
N GLY A 17 -16.13 -4.90 15.41
CA GLY A 17 -14.99 -4.06 15.73
C GLY A 17 -15.07 -2.86 14.80
N CYS A 18 -15.52 -1.72 15.35
CA CYS A 18 -15.31 -0.43 14.73
C CYS A 18 -13.80 -0.30 14.53
N LYS A 19 -13.32 -0.65 13.33
CA LYS A 19 -11.93 -0.39 12.95
C LYS A 19 -11.74 1.09 13.13
N SER A 20 -10.75 1.43 13.95
CA SER A 20 -10.61 2.78 14.44
C SER A 20 -10.17 3.68 13.29
N GLU A 21 -10.53 4.96 13.33
CA GLU A 21 -9.99 5.99 12.42
C GLU A 21 -8.46 5.89 12.30
N LYS A 22 -7.80 5.56 13.42
CA LYS A 22 -6.35 5.34 13.51
C LYS A 22 -5.85 4.23 12.59
N ASP A 23 -6.60 3.16 12.38
CA ASP A 23 -6.17 2.02 11.54
C ASP A 23 -6.11 2.42 10.06
N PHE A 24 -7.05 3.26 9.61
CA PHE A 24 -7.06 3.81 8.25
C PHE A 24 -5.93 4.81 8.02
N ILE A 25 -5.71 5.71 9.00
CA ILE A 25 -4.60 6.67 8.94
C ILE A 25 -3.27 5.93 8.94
N GLN A 26 -3.11 4.91 9.79
CA GLN A 26 -1.89 4.11 9.83
C GLN A 26 -1.67 3.36 8.51
N LEU A 27 -2.72 2.76 7.94
CA LEU A 27 -2.63 2.11 6.62
C LEU A 27 -2.11 3.08 5.55
N ALA A 28 -2.64 4.30 5.49
CA ALA A 28 -2.19 5.30 4.54
C ALA A 28 -0.75 5.74 4.76
N ARG A 29 -0.32 5.88 6.02
CA ARG A 29 1.07 6.19 6.37
C ARG A 29 2.02 5.07 6.01
N ASP A 30 1.64 3.82 6.24
CA ASP A 30 2.41 2.63 5.85
C ASP A 30 2.55 2.56 4.32
N GLN A 31 1.46 2.82 3.59
CA GLN A 31 1.45 2.89 2.13
C GLN A 31 2.39 3.99 1.59
N ARG A 32 2.34 5.18 2.20
CA ARG A 32 3.22 6.30 1.87
C ARG A 32 4.69 5.98 2.16
N ALA A 33 4.98 5.39 3.32
CA ALA A 33 6.33 4.98 3.69
C ALA A 33 6.89 3.96 2.68
N ALA A 34 6.09 2.94 2.33
CA ALA A 34 6.47 1.94 1.34
C ALA A 34 6.77 2.56 -0.04
N TRP A 35 6.00 3.57 -0.47
CA TRP A 35 6.30 4.30 -1.71
C TRP A 35 7.60 5.08 -1.63
N ASN A 36 7.84 5.81 -0.54
CA ASN A 36 9.09 6.56 -0.35
C ASN A 36 10.31 5.65 -0.34
N GLU A 37 10.26 4.55 0.41
CA GLU A 37 11.36 3.59 0.49
C GLU A 37 11.61 2.91 -0.86
N THR A 38 10.55 2.62 -1.61
CA THR A 38 10.67 2.06 -2.96
C THR A 38 11.30 3.08 -3.90
N ALA A 39 10.91 4.36 -3.82
CA ALA A 39 11.52 5.44 -4.58
C ALA A 39 13.01 5.61 -4.22
N ASP A 40 13.36 5.52 -2.94
CA ASP A 40 14.76 5.55 -2.48
C ASP A 40 15.58 4.43 -3.10
N ILE A 41 15.05 3.20 -3.13
CA ILE A 41 15.72 2.07 -3.79
C ILE A 41 15.91 2.35 -5.28
N LEU A 42 14.87 2.81 -5.99
CA LEU A 42 14.98 3.14 -7.42
C LEU A 42 16.02 4.23 -7.67
N ALA A 43 16.08 5.26 -6.82
CA ALA A 43 17.04 6.34 -6.92
C ALA A 43 18.50 5.87 -6.86
N THR A 44 18.76 4.73 -6.20
CA THR A 44 20.11 4.12 -6.19
C THR A 44 20.51 3.47 -7.52
N ILE A 45 19.54 3.14 -8.38
CA ILE A 45 19.77 2.44 -9.65
C ILE A 45 20.23 3.45 -10.70
N LYS A 46 21.48 3.32 -11.13
CA LYS A 46 22.10 4.16 -12.18
C LYS A 46 22.44 3.38 -13.45
N ASP A 47 22.49 2.06 -13.35
CA ASP A 47 22.94 1.14 -14.39
C ASP A 47 22.45 -0.30 -14.11
N GLU A 48 22.72 -1.24 -15.03
CA GLU A 48 22.33 -2.64 -14.88
C GLU A 48 22.94 -3.33 -13.65
N LYS A 49 24.15 -2.93 -13.23
CA LYS A 49 24.85 -3.52 -12.08
C LYS A 49 24.18 -3.14 -10.77
N SER A 50 23.83 -1.86 -10.61
CA SER A 50 23.07 -1.36 -9.46
C SER A 50 21.63 -1.89 -9.48
N MET A 51 21.03 -2.08 -10.65
CA MET A 51 19.72 -2.74 -10.81
C MET A 51 19.75 -4.18 -10.30
N ALA A 52 20.76 -4.96 -10.66
CA ALA A 52 20.93 -6.33 -10.17
C ALA A 52 21.04 -6.39 -8.64
N ARG A 53 21.76 -5.44 -8.03
CA ARG A 53 21.87 -5.31 -6.57
C ARG A 53 20.57 -4.88 -5.91
N ALA A 54 19.79 -4.03 -6.57
CA ALA A 54 18.51 -3.54 -6.05
C ALA A 54 17.40 -4.60 -6.09
N LYS A 55 17.53 -5.68 -6.87
CA LYS A 55 16.50 -6.72 -7.02
C LYS A 55 15.99 -7.29 -5.69
N GLU A 56 16.89 -7.61 -4.76
CA GLU A 56 16.50 -8.20 -3.47
C GLU A 56 15.76 -7.19 -2.58
N ALA A 57 16.28 -5.97 -2.47
CA ALA A 57 15.62 -4.90 -1.73
C ALA A 57 14.23 -4.59 -2.30
N PHE A 58 14.11 -4.57 -3.63
CA PHE A 58 12.84 -4.34 -4.30
C PHE A 58 11.86 -5.51 -4.14
N ALA A 59 12.36 -6.75 -4.16
CA ALA A 59 11.54 -7.94 -3.88
C ALA A 59 11.02 -7.98 -2.44
N ALA A 60 11.79 -7.46 -1.48
CA ALA A 60 11.31 -7.31 -0.10
C ALA A 60 10.14 -6.31 -0.04
N LYS A 61 10.22 -5.17 -0.74
CA LYS A 61 9.15 -4.17 -0.78
C LYS A 61 7.84 -4.68 -1.37
N LEU A 62 7.89 -5.64 -2.30
CA LEU A 62 6.67 -6.29 -2.79
C LEU A 62 5.87 -6.97 -1.68
N LYS A 63 6.54 -7.61 -0.72
CA LYS A 63 5.88 -8.26 0.42
C LYS A 63 5.19 -7.24 1.31
N ASP A 64 5.82 -6.08 1.50
CA ASP A 64 5.24 -4.98 2.27
C ASP A 64 3.95 -4.48 1.59
N PHE A 65 3.95 -4.29 0.26
CA PHE A 65 2.75 -3.89 -0.48
C PHE A 65 1.64 -4.95 -0.44
N GLU A 66 2.00 -6.23 -0.49
CA GLU A 66 1.02 -7.32 -0.34
C GLU A 66 0.37 -7.31 1.04
N ALA A 67 1.17 -7.15 2.11
CA ALA A 67 0.66 -7.05 3.47
C ALA A 67 -0.23 -5.81 3.68
N ILE A 68 0.15 -4.66 3.13
CA ILE A 68 -0.66 -3.43 3.13
C ILE A 68 -1.98 -3.65 2.38
N SER A 69 -1.93 -4.28 1.19
CA SER A 69 -3.13 -4.59 0.41
C SER A 69 -4.10 -5.52 1.15
N GLN A 70 -3.58 -6.57 1.79
CA GLN A 70 -4.39 -7.49 2.61
C GLN A 70 -5.03 -6.75 3.80
N ARG A 71 -4.28 -5.86 4.48
CA ARG A 71 -4.83 -5.01 5.55
C ARG A 71 -5.90 -4.06 5.02
N ALA A 72 -5.69 -3.43 3.87
CA ALA A 72 -6.66 -2.54 3.24
C ALA A 72 -7.98 -3.26 2.94
N GLN A 73 -7.91 -4.45 2.32
CA GLN A 73 -9.07 -5.28 2.02
C GLN A 73 -9.81 -5.70 3.29
N ALA A 74 -9.08 -6.06 4.34
CA ALA A 74 -9.66 -6.42 5.62
C ALA A 74 -10.33 -5.23 6.32
N LEU A 75 -9.88 -3.98 6.08
CA LEU A 75 -10.37 -2.78 6.75
C LEU A 75 -11.77 -2.33 6.30
N GLY A 76 -12.19 -2.71 5.08
CA GLY A 76 -13.47 -2.24 4.53
C GLY A 76 -13.46 -0.72 4.27
N PRO A 77 -14.63 -0.10 4.05
CA PRO A 77 -14.72 1.33 3.81
C PRO A 77 -14.33 2.17 5.03
N PRO A 78 -13.63 3.31 4.84
CA PRO A 78 -13.26 4.20 5.94
C PRO A 78 -14.48 4.95 6.51
N PRO A 79 -14.55 5.17 7.84
CA PRO A 79 -15.53 6.08 8.43
C PRO A 79 -15.21 7.54 8.06
N GLU A 80 -16.20 8.44 8.16
CA GLU A 80 -16.06 9.84 7.74
C GLU A 80 -14.89 10.58 8.41
N GLY A 81 -14.65 10.35 9.71
CA GLY A 81 -13.52 10.96 10.43
C GLY A 81 -12.16 10.60 9.83
N ALA A 82 -11.99 9.33 9.42
CA ALA A 82 -10.80 8.89 8.71
C ALA A 82 -10.66 9.55 7.34
N VAL A 83 -11.77 9.71 6.60
CA VAL A 83 -11.74 10.39 5.30
C VAL A 83 -11.26 11.84 5.44
N ALA A 84 -11.73 12.57 6.45
CA ALA A 84 -11.29 13.94 6.70
C ALA A 84 -9.78 14.01 6.96
N ARG A 85 -9.25 13.15 7.84
CA ARG A 85 -7.81 13.10 8.13
C ARG A 85 -6.96 12.70 6.92
N LEU A 86 -7.45 11.75 6.13
CA LEU A 86 -6.76 11.32 4.91
C LEU A 86 -6.72 12.42 3.85
N ARG A 87 -7.72 13.31 3.81
CA ARG A 87 -7.66 14.53 2.96
C ARG A 87 -6.59 15.50 3.44
N ASP A 88 -6.44 15.69 4.74
CA ASP A 88 -5.37 16.55 5.29
C ASP A 88 -3.96 16.02 4.94
N GLU A 89 -3.81 14.68 4.87
CA GLU A 89 -2.54 14.03 4.48
C GLU A 89 -2.41 13.77 2.96
N GLU A 90 -3.41 14.15 2.14
CA GLU A 90 -3.47 13.83 0.70
C GLU A 90 -2.24 14.34 -0.04
N PHE A 91 -1.79 15.56 0.27
CA PHE A 91 -0.60 16.14 -0.36
C PHE A 91 0.64 15.27 -0.15
N LEU A 92 0.84 14.73 1.06
CA LEU A 92 2.01 13.89 1.38
C LEU A 92 1.94 12.53 0.70
N ILE A 93 0.72 11.98 0.56
CA ILE A 93 0.46 10.73 -0.13
C ILE A 93 0.75 10.90 -1.63
N ARG A 94 0.29 12.01 -2.22
CA ARG A 94 0.50 12.35 -3.63
C ARG A 94 1.97 12.62 -3.94
N ASP A 95 2.68 13.32 -3.06
CA ASP A 95 4.11 13.61 -3.21
C ASP A 95 4.94 12.31 -3.23
N ALA A 96 4.73 11.42 -2.25
CA ALA A 96 5.41 10.13 -2.20
C ALA A 96 5.13 9.27 -3.44
N PHE A 97 3.88 9.26 -3.92
CA PHE A 97 3.53 8.56 -5.15
C PHE A 97 4.20 9.19 -6.38
N SER A 98 4.19 10.51 -6.49
CA SER A 98 4.82 11.24 -7.60
C SER A 98 6.32 10.92 -7.66
N ARG A 99 7.01 10.96 -6.52
CA ARG A 99 8.43 10.61 -6.41
C ARG A 99 8.71 9.17 -6.88
N LEU A 100 7.91 8.21 -6.44
CA LEU A 100 8.00 6.83 -6.90
C LEU A 100 7.82 6.71 -8.42
N THR A 101 6.83 7.40 -8.99
CA THR A 101 6.57 7.35 -10.43
C THR A 101 7.70 7.97 -11.25
N MET A 102 8.28 9.09 -10.80
CA MET A 102 9.42 9.74 -11.45
C MET A 102 10.64 8.82 -11.48
N GLU A 103 10.97 8.19 -10.35
CA GLU A 103 12.11 7.27 -10.29
C GLU A 103 11.87 6.01 -11.10
N ALA A 104 10.64 5.48 -11.11
CA ALA A 104 10.29 4.36 -11.97
C ALA A 104 10.42 4.70 -13.45
N GLU A 105 9.94 5.88 -13.88
CA GLU A 105 10.12 6.34 -15.25
C GLU A 105 11.60 6.52 -15.61
N ARG A 106 12.40 7.08 -14.71
CA ARG A 106 13.84 7.22 -14.92
C ARG A 106 14.52 5.86 -15.07
N VAL A 107 14.21 4.90 -14.19
CA VAL A 107 14.76 3.55 -14.26
C VAL A 107 14.32 2.82 -15.52
N SER A 108 13.08 3.03 -15.99
CA SER A 108 12.58 2.38 -17.21
C SER A 108 13.35 2.77 -18.46
N LYS A 109 13.94 3.97 -18.48
CA LYS A 109 14.80 4.48 -19.56
C LYS A 109 16.23 3.92 -19.52
N LEU A 110 16.62 3.18 -18.48
CA LEU A 110 17.93 2.51 -18.41
C LEU A 110 17.91 1.18 -19.22
N PRO A 111 19.07 0.72 -19.73
CA PRO A 111 19.22 -0.63 -20.24
C PRO A 111 18.71 -1.67 -19.23
N GLY A 112 17.82 -2.57 -19.68
CA GLY A 112 17.15 -3.58 -18.83
C GLY A 112 16.06 -3.04 -17.88
N GLY A 113 15.81 -1.73 -17.85
CA GLY A 113 14.92 -1.06 -16.91
C GLY A 113 13.44 -1.46 -17.01
N GLU A 114 12.88 -1.48 -18.22
CA GLU A 114 11.48 -1.90 -18.43
C GLU A 114 11.24 -3.35 -17.97
N GLU A 115 12.15 -4.28 -18.29
CA GLU A 115 11.99 -5.68 -17.87
C GLU A 115 12.14 -5.81 -16.35
N PHE A 116 13.07 -5.07 -15.74
CA PHE A 116 13.17 -4.97 -14.29
C PHE A 116 11.88 -4.45 -13.67
N LEU A 117 11.19 -3.47 -14.25
CA LEU A 117 9.94 -2.92 -13.70
C LEU A 117 8.70 -3.78 -13.98
N LYS A 118 8.70 -4.54 -15.08
CA LYS A 118 7.56 -5.35 -15.54
C LYS A 118 7.14 -6.43 -14.54
N GLN A 119 8.11 -7.10 -13.91
CA GLN A 119 7.88 -8.06 -12.83
C GLN A 119 7.17 -7.46 -11.60
N TYR A 120 7.20 -6.13 -11.47
CA TYR A 120 6.58 -5.41 -10.35
C TYR A 120 5.19 -4.86 -10.70
N ARG A 121 4.98 -4.38 -11.94
CA ARG A 121 3.64 -3.96 -12.43
C ARG A 121 2.62 -5.10 -12.41
N SER A 122 3.06 -6.34 -12.65
CA SER A 122 2.19 -7.53 -12.69
C SER A 122 1.77 -8.04 -11.32
N ARG A 123 2.64 -7.94 -10.30
CA ARG A 123 2.39 -8.41 -8.93
C ARG A 123 1.70 -7.39 -8.04
N SER A 124 1.78 -6.11 -8.39
CA SER A 124 1.10 -5.02 -7.70
C SER A 124 0.09 -4.41 -8.66
N GLN A 125 -1.07 -5.05 -8.83
CA GLN A 125 -2.04 -4.75 -9.91
C GLN A 125 -2.54 -3.28 -9.98
N ASN A 126 -2.12 -2.39 -9.07
CA ASN A 126 -2.48 -0.98 -9.05
C ASN A 126 -1.31 0.00 -8.80
N LEU A 127 -0.05 -0.45 -8.66
CA LEU A 127 1.03 0.43 -8.17
C LEU A 127 1.56 1.40 -9.23
N PHE A 128 1.45 1.05 -10.52
CA PHE A 128 1.92 1.86 -11.65
C PHE A 128 0.90 2.00 -12.77
N LYS A 129 -0.38 1.67 -12.53
CA LYS A 129 -1.44 1.85 -13.54
C LYS A 129 -1.63 3.32 -13.95
N ALA A 130 -1.12 4.26 -13.14
CA ALA A 130 -1.11 5.69 -13.44
C ALA A 130 0.07 6.15 -14.33
N VAL A 131 1.01 5.26 -14.69
CA VAL A 131 2.19 5.58 -15.52
C VAL A 131 2.03 5.04 -16.93
N LYS A 132 0.87 5.31 -17.55
CA LYS A 132 0.73 5.28 -19.01
C LYS A 132 0.24 6.66 -19.45
N PRO A 133 0.84 7.26 -20.49
CA PRO A 133 0.30 8.46 -21.12
C PRO A 133 -1.09 8.20 -21.69
#